data_AF-A0A931FIA5-F1
#
_entry.id   AF-A0A931FIA5-F1
#
_cell.length_a   1.000
_cell.length_b   1.000
_cell.length_c   1.000
_cell.angle_alpha   90.00
_cell.angle_beta   90.00
_cell.angle_gamma   90.00
#
_symmetry.space_group_name_H-M   'P 1'
#
loop_
_entity.id
_entity.type
_entity.pdbx_description
1 polymer ?
#
loop_
_entity_poly.entity_id
_entity_poly.type
_entity_poly.pdbx_seq_one_letter_code
_entity_poly.pdbx_strand_id
1 'polypeptide(L)' 'MSGKDDEQTRAKRRIVFDDPVTGRSKDDSDAGWGEERTEGSQRRDLDWYLSETPPHHGDK' A
#
# COMPACT_ATOMS: atom_id res chain seq x y z
N MET A 1 32.11 -11.34 15.43
CA MET A 1 31.09 -10.76 14.51
C MET A 1 29.75 -10.45 15.20
N SER A 2 29.66 -10.42 16.55
CA SER A 2 28.37 -10.44 17.26
C SER A 2 27.76 -9.07 17.63
N GLY A 3 28.39 -7.94 17.32
CA GLY A 3 27.92 -6.63 17.82
C GLY A 3 26.78 -5.98 17.02
N LYS A 4 26.68 -6.27 15.72
CA LYS A 4 25.68 -5.64 14.84
C LYS A 4 24.28 -6.24 14.98
N ASP A 5 24.22 -7.52 15.34
CA ASP A 5 22.97 -8.26 15.50
C ASP A 5 22.25 -7.85 16.80
N ASP A 6 23.02 -7.67 17.89
CA ASP A 6 22.50 -7.19 19.18
C ASP A 6 21.98 -5.74 19.10
N GLU A 7 22.64 -4.89 18.32
CA GLU A 7 22.20 -3.50 18.13
C GLU A 7 20.91 -3.41 17.29
N GLN A 8 20.78 -4.22 16.24
CA GLN A 8 19.55 -4.30 15.44
C GLN A 8 18.37 -4.85 16.25
N THR A 9 18.59 -5.86 17.10
CA THR A 9 17.52 -6.41 17.93
C THR A 9 17.05 -5.42 19.00
N ARG A 10 17.97 -4.63 19.58
CA ARG A 10 17.62 -3.53 20.49
C ARG A 10 16.82 -2.43 19.81
N ALA A 11 17.20 -2.05 18.59
CA ALA A 11 16.46 -1.05 17.80
C ALA A 11 15.01 -1.51 17.49
N LYS A 12 14.81 -2.80 17.21
CA LYS A 12 13.49 -3.40 16.95
C LYS A 12 12.57 -3.47 18.18
N ARG A 13 13.10 -3.37 19.41
CA ARG A 13 12.32 -3.42 20.66
C ARG A 13 11.96 -2.04 21.24
N ARG A 14 12.25 -0.95 20.51
CA ARG A 14 11.97 0.41 20.96
C ARG A 14 10.57 0.85 20.55
N ILE A 15 9.82 1.40 21.50
CA ILE A 15 8.56 2.11 21.21
C ILE A 15 8.93 3.45 20.55
N VAL A 16 8.39 3.71 19.36
CA VAL A 16 8.58 4.97 18.61
C VAL A 16 7.40 5.89 18.96
N PHE A 17 7.71 7.09 19.44
CA PHE A 17 6.74 8.12 19.86
C PHE A 17 6.65 9.29 18.87
N ASP A 18 7.14 9.09 17.65
CA ASP A 18 6.97 10.09 16.59
C ASP A 18 5.47 10.27 16.29
N ASP A 19 5.12 11.46 15.81
CA ASP A 19 3.74 11.77 15.48
C ASP A 19 3.23 10.79 14.40
N PRO A 20 2.11 10.08 14.66
CA PRO A 20 1.59 9.04 13.78
C PRO A 20 1.31 9.50 12.33
N VAL A 21 1.15 10.81 12.09
CA VAL A 21 0.90 11.35 10.73
C VAL A 21 2.15 11.93 10.05
N THR A 22 3.29 11.98 10.73
CA THR A 22 4.53 12.52 10.14
C THR A 22 5.24 11.56 9.19
N GLY A 23 4.91 10.26 9.25
CA GLY A 23 5.41 9.26 8.32
C GLY A 23 4.55 9.17 7.06
N ARG A 24 5.19 8.87 5.92
CA ARG A 24 4.45 8.45 4.72
C ARG A 24 3.77 7.12 5.01
N SER A 25 2.44 7.09 4.93
CA SER A 25 1.68 5.86 5.08
C SER A 25 1.77 5.03 3.80
N LYS A 26 1.47 3.74 3.90
CA LYS A 26 1.33 2.88 2.71
C LYS A 26 0.14 3.33 1.84
N ASP A 27 -0.85 3.97 2.45
CA ASP A 27 -2.04 4.50 1.78
C ASP A 27 -1.70 5.74 0.91
N ASP A 28 -0.66 6.49 1.29
CA ASP A 28 -0.12 7.62 0.49
C ASP A 28 0.70 7.15 -0.72
N SER A 29 0.86 5.85 -0.93
CA SER A 29 1.55 5.30 -2.07
C SER A 29 0.56 4.95 -3.16
N ASP A 30 0.87 5.32 -4.40
CA ASP A 30 0.17 4.84 -5.60
C ASP A 30 0.47 3.35 -5.89
N ALA A 31 0.99 2.59 -4.91
CA ALA A 31 1.35 1.20 -5.10
C ALA A 31 0.09 0.38 -5.39
N GLY A 32 0.09 -0.35 -6.51
CA GLY A 32 -1.08 -1.06 -7.03
C GLY A 32 -2.08 -0.20 -7.82
N TRP A 33 -1.84 1.11 -7.95
CA TRP A 33 -2.58 2.01 -8.85
C TRP A 33 -1.78 2.25 -10.12
N GLY A 34 -2.31 1.84 -11.29
CA GLY A 34 -1.67 2.07 -12.59
C GLY A 34 -0.42 1.24 -12.87
N GLU A 35 0.06 0.44 -11.92
CA GLU A 35 1.11 -0.55 -12.17
C GLU A 35 0.67 -1.51 -13.28
N GLU A 36 1.50 -1.62 -14.32
CA GLU A 36 1.32 -2.63 -15.34
C GLU A 36 1.36 -4.00 -14.66
N ARG A 37 0.22 -4.70 -14.67
CA ARG A 37 0.22 -6.09 -14.28
C ARG A 37 1.12 -6.87 -15.23
N THR A 38 2.02 -7.67 -14.65
CA THR A 38 2.89 -8.60 -15.37
C THR A 38 2.08 -9.45 -16.36
N GLU A 39 2.68 -9.74 -17.52
CA GLU A 39 2.09 -10.52 -18.62
C GLU A 39 1.24 -11.69 -18.10
N GLY A 40 -0.08 -11.63 -18.33
CA GLY A 40 -1.04 -12.65 -17.91
C GLY A 40 -2.26 -12.14 -17.16
N SER A 41 -2.25 -10.90 -16.68
CA SER A 41 -3.49 -10.24 -16.25
C SER A 41 -4.01 -9.35 -17.36
N GLN A 42 -5.15 -9.71 -17.95
CA GLN A 42 -5.83 -8.89 -18.95
C GLN A 42 -6.02 -7.48 -18.38
N ARG A 43 -5.30 -6.50 -18.95
CA ARG A 43 -5.56 -5.08 -18.68
C ARG A 43 -7.04 -4.86 -19.02
N ARG A 44 -7.80 -4.33 -18.06
CA ARG A 44 -9.21 -3.99 -18.31
C ARG A 44 -9.21 -2.79 -19.24
N ASP A 45 -9.87 -2.92 -20.39
CA ASP A 45 -9.94 -1.86 -21.39
C ASP A 45 -10.85 -0.71 -20.91
N LEU A 46 -10.75 0.45 -21.56
CA LEU A 46 -11.51 1.66 -21.22
C LEU A 46 -13.03 1.39 -21.18
N ASP A 47 -13.53 0.56 -22.10
CA ASP A 47 -14.94 0.19 -22.18
C ASP A 47 -15.42 -0.60 -20.95
N TRP A 48 -14.54 -1.40 -20.32
CA TRP A 48 -14.84 -2.10 -19.07
C TRP A 48 -15.04 -1.10 -17.92
N TYR A 49 -14.19 -0.08 -17.82
CA TYR A 49 -14.30 0.95 -16.77
C TYR A 49 -15.57 1.79 -16.90
N LEU A 50 -16.01 2.07 -18.13
CA LEU A 50 -17.23 2.84 -18.39
C LEU A 50 -18.51 2.03 -18.17
N SER A 51 -18.44 0.69 -18.25
CA SER A 51 -19.58 -0.20 -18.07
C SER A 51 -19.76 -0.69 -16.63
N GLU A 52 -18.72 -0.66 -15.81
CA GLU A 52 -18.81 -1.04 -14.39
C GLU A 52 -19.49 0.07 -13.57
N THR A 53 -20.76 -0.11 -13.25
CA THR A 53 -21.46 0.73 -12.27
C THR A 53 -20.96 0.36 -10.85
N PRO A 54 -20.43 1.29 -10.04
CA PRO A 54 -19.99 0.97 -8.69
C PRO A 54 -21.15 0.35 -7.89
N PRO A 55 -21.00 -0.86 -7.31
CA PRO A 55 -22.04 -1.40 -6.45
C PRO A 55 -22.12 -0.51 -5.19
N HIS A 56 -23.28 0.15 -5.04
CA HIS A 56 -23.72 0.88 -3.85
C HIS A 56 -23.23 2.34 -3.71
N HIS A 57 -23.87 3.28 -4.43
CA HIS A 57 -24.38 4.45 -3.71
C HIS A 57 -25.71 4.02 -3.11
N GLY A 58 -25.76 3.86 -1.78
CA GLY A 58 -26.92 3.35 -1.07
C GLY A 58 -28.23 4.04 -1.49
N ASP A 59 -29.31 3.26 -1.49
CA ASP A 59 -30.67 3.78 -1.68
C ASP A 59 -30.89 5.03 -0.81
N LYS A 60 -31.36 6.11 -1.43
CA LYS A 60 -31.88 7.29 -0.70
C LYS A 60 -33.28 7.00 -0.18
#